data_AF-X1JAX4-F1
#
_entry.id   AF-X1JAX4-F1
#
_cell.length_a   1.000
_cell.length_b   1.000
_cell.length_c   1.000
_cell.angle_alpha   90.00
_cell.angle_beta   90.00
_cell.angle_gamma   90.00
#
_symmetry.space_group_name_H-M   'P 1'
#
loop_
_entity.id
_entity.type
_entity.pdbx_description
1 polymer ?
#
loop_
_entity_poly.entity_id
_entity_poly.type
_entity_poly.pdbx_seq_one_letter_code
_entity_poly.pdbx_strand_id
1 'polypeptide(L)'
;KIWTLLKEKLSKEILDYVIPQRGGPGGSDHTPFLEKGVPGFFIITRGAIKYHQSRDDSDLIKPEMLKKTGDFVHAAVKILASESGDFFPPLRQETYYLKYQNLINFELSHLSEVVEHHKDAKDSHVDLQLSVMKEEEGLSGDGLRIDILKKFLSASEEIKKAKGLSYYSSSRILTGDIRKGKTTIMAGLKGINAFRDDPRWAQVLVKQGLYFAFVEDPSFLFGEQGLSEEGKNIIKAVNNSGLLLLVKGVDGSQAKLLLKESKKP
;
A
#
# COMPACT_ATOMS: atom_id res chain seq x y z
N LYS A 1 -10.70 -20.47 6.60
CA LYS A 1 -11.39 -21.75 6.35
C LYS A 1 -10.43 -22.80 5.79
N ILE A 2 -10.02 -22.74 4.51
CA ILE A 2 -9.09 -23.75 3.94
C ILE A 2 -7.76 -23.82 4.72
N TRP A 3 -7.09 -22.70 4.96
CA TRP A 3 -5.84 -22.71 5.74
C TRP A 3 -6.03 -23.22 7.19
N THR A 4 -7.19 -22.93 7.80
CA THR A 4 -7.56 -23.44 9.13
C THR A 4 -7.63 -24.97 9.13
N LEU A 5 -8.35 -25.55 8.17
CA LEU A 5 -8.45 -27.01 7.99
C LEU A 5 -7.07 -27.64 7.75
N LEU A 6 -6.28 -27.05 6.84
CA LEU A 6 -4.93 -27.55 6.55
C LEU A 6 -4.04 -27.52 7.79
N LYS A 7 -4.10 -26.45 8.59
CA LYS A 7 -3.33 -26.34 9.83
C LYS A 7 -3.70 -27.41 10.86
N GLU A 8 -4.96 -27.83 10.90
CA GLU A 8 -5.45 -28.86 11.83
C GLU A 8 -5.08 -30.28 11.38
N LYS A 9 -4.99 -30.51 10.06
CA LYS A 9 -4.89 -31.86 9.48
C LYS A 9 -3.50 -32.20 8.95
N LEU A 10 -2.68 -31.21 8.60
CA LEU A 10 -1.30 -31.44 8.18
C LEU A 10 -0.46 -31.95 9.36
N SER A 11 0.50 -32.83 9.05
CA SER A 11 1.45 -33.29 10.07
C SER A 11 2.31 -32.13 10.57
N LYS A 12 2.74 -32.23 11.82
CA LYS A 12 3.64 -31.23 12.43
C LYS A 12 4.92 -31.04 11.60
N GLU A 13 5.48 -32.13 11.08
CA GLU A 13 6.67 -32.11 10.23
C GLU A 13 6.49 -31.20 9.00
N ILE A 14 5.31 -31.27 8.34
CA ILE A 14 5.01 -30.39 7.21
C ILE A 14 4.86 -28.94 7.67
N LEU A 15 4.13 -28.72 8.77
CA LEU A 15 3.86 -27.37 9.27
C LEU A 15 5.13 -26.63 9.73
N ASP A 16 6.13 -27.36 10.25
CA ASP A 16 7.37 -26.78 10.77
C ASP A 16 8.18 -26.02 9.71
N TYR A 17 8.00 -26.32 8.42
CA TYR A 17 8.67 -25.61 7.31
C TYR A 17 7.74 -24.72 6.47
N VAL A 18 6.46 -24.61 6.82
CA VAL A 18 5.49 -23.77 6.10
C VAL A 18 5.34 -22.43 6.81
N ILE A 19 5.64 -21.35 6.09
CA ILE A 19 5.48 -19.98 6.59
C ILE A 19 4.27 -19.37 5.89
N PRO A 20 3.09 -19.31 6.53
CA PRO A 20 1.91 -18.70 5.92
C PRO A 20 2.12 -17.20 5.72
N GLN A 21 1.61 -16.71 4.59
CA GLN A 21 1.59 -15.30 4.24
C GLN A 21 0.18 -14.94 3.76
N ARG A 22 -0.18 -13.66 3.88
CA ARG A 22 -1.50 -13.14 3.48
C ARG A 22 -1.81 -13.31 1.99
N GLY A 23 -0.77 -13.47 1.17
CA GLY A 23 -0.85 -13.39 -0.29
C GLY A 23 -0.84 -11.94 -0.78
N GLY A 24 -0.92 -11.75 -2.10
CA GLY A 24 -1.02 -10.43 -2.73
C GLY A 24 -2.34 -10.26 -3.48
N PRO A 25 -2.64 -9.04 -3.97
CA PRO A 25 -3.89 -8.71 -4.66
C PRO A 25 -3.91 -9.22 -6.12
N GLY A 26 -3.29 -10.36 -6.43
CA GLY A 26 -3.27 -10.92 -7.79
C GLY A 26 -2.04 -10.50 -8.61
N GLY A 27 -2.18 -10.50 -9.94
CA GLY A 27 -1.07 -10.28 -10.90
C GLY A 27 -0.50 -11.56 -11.50
N SER A 28 -1.24 -12.67 -11.40
CA SER A 28 -0.91 -13.96 -12.03
C SER A 28 -1.96 -14.29 -13.10
N ASP A 29 -1.62 -15.23 -13.98
CA ASP A 29 -2.56 -16.06 -14.76
C ASP A 29 -3.74 -16.64 -13.93
N HIS A 30 -3.62 -16.67 -12.61
CA HIS A 30 -4.67 -17.10 -11.68
C HIS A 30 -5.73 -16.03 -11.37
N THR A 31 -5.54 -14.77 -11.76
CA THR A 31 -6.44 -13.64 -11.40
C THR A 31 -7.91 -13.89 -11.79
N PRO A 32 -8.25 -14.43 -12.98
CA PRO A 32 -9.64 -14.71 -13.34
C PRO A 32 -10.36 -15.70 -12.40
N PHE A 33 -9.61 -16.61 -11.74
CA PHE A 33 -10.19 -17.51 -10.74
C PHE A 33 -10.44 -16.77 -9.42
N LEU A 34 -9.48 -15.93 -9.00
CA LEU A 34 -9.60 -15.11 -7.80
C LEU A 34 -10.80 -14.16 -7.89
N GLU A 35 -11.04 -13.55 -9.06
CA GLU A 35 -12.18 -12.66 -9.31
C GLU A 35 -13.53 -13.38 -9.17
N LYS A 36 -13.58 -14.66 -9.53
CA LYS A 36 -14.75 -15.52 -9.28
C LYS A 36 -14.81 -16.03 -7.83
N GLY A 37 -13.93 -15.53 -6.97
CA GLY A 37 -13.81 -15.87 -5.57
C GLY A 37 -13.37 -17.32 -5.33
N VAL A 38 -12.71 -17.95 -6.32
CA VAL A 38 -12.04 -19.25 -6.13
C VAL A 38 -10.75 -18.98 -5.35
N PRO A 39 -10.57 -19.56 -4.14
CA PRO A 39 -9.37 -19.34 -3.36
C PRO A 39 -8.12 -19.85 -4.09
N GLY A 40 -7.13 -18.99 -4.28
CA GLY A 40 -5.82 -19.36 -4.81
C GLY A 40 -4.79 -19.47 -3.70
N PHE A 41 -3.95 -20.51 -3.77
CA PHE A 41 -2.78 -20.66 -2.91
C PHE A 41 -1.53 -20.60 -3.75
N PHE A 42 -0.62 -19.73 -3.36
CA PHE A 42 0.69 -19.66 -3.96
C PHE A 42 1.72 -20.23 -2.99
N ILE A 43 2.52 -21.17 -3.48
CA ILE A 43 3.59 -21.80 -2.71
C ILE A 43 4.89 -21.44 -3.40
N ILE A 44 5.82 -20.92 -2.62
CA ILE A 44 7.18 -20.63 -3.08
C ILE A 44 8.18 -21.08 -2.04
N THR A 45 9.25 -21.69 -2.51
CA THR A 45 10.41 -22.01 -1.70
C THR A 45 11.20 -20.75 -1.35
N ARG A 46 11.56 -20.58 -0.08
CA ARG A 46 12.46 -19.50 0.35
C ARG A 46 13.91 -19.96 0.25
N GLY A 47 14.74 -19.26 -0.52
CA GLY A 47 16.17 -19.52 -0.64
C GLY A 47 16.70 -19.24 -2.04
N ALA A 48 18.02 -19.15 -2.19
CA ALA A 48 18.65 -19.11 -3.51
C ALA A 48 18.53 -20.49 -4.17
N ILE A 49 17.71 -20.56 -5.21
CA ILE A 49 17.60 -21.72 -6.10
C ILE A 49 17.73 -21.18 -7.52
N LYS A 50 18.57 -21.83 -8.34
CA LYS A 50 18.80 -21.47 -9.73
C LYS A 50 18.20 -22.58 -10.58
N TYR A 51 16.96 -22.41 -11.06
CA TYR A 51 16.22 -23.45 -11.80
C TYR A 51 15.32 -22.88 -12.93
N HIS A 52 15.78 -21.82 -13.61
CA HIS A 52 14.97 -21.12 -14.62
C HIS A 52 15.75 -20.80 -15.91
N GLN A 53 16.78 -21.57 -16.26
CA GLN A 53 17.50 -21.39 -17.53
C GLN A 53 17.70 -22.73 -18.26
N SER A 54 17.85 -22.67 -19.58
CA SER A 54 18.07 -23.83 -20.46
C SER A 54 19.34 -24.65 -20.17
N ARG A 55 20.12 -24.24 -19.16
CA ARG A 55 21.27 -24.93 -18.59
C ARG A 55 21.09 -25.06 -17.07
N ASP A 56 19.91 -25.45 -16.60
CA ASP A 56 19.72 -25.73 -15.18
C ASP A 56 20.69 -26.85 -14.78
N ASP A 57 21.80 -26.43 -14.17
CA ASP A 57 22.88 -27.30 -13.77
C ASP A 57 22.29 -28.24 -12.69
N SER A 58 22.23 -29.54 -12.98
CA SER A 58 21.50 -30.52 -12.15
C SER A 58 22.02 -30.59 -10.71
N ASP A 59 23.25 -30.17 -10.48
CA ASP A 59 23.92 -30.01 -9.18
C ASP A 59 23.41 -28.81 -8.36
N LEU A 60 22.74 -27.84 -8.99
CA LEU A 60 22.11 -26.69 -8.32
C LEU A 60 20.67 -26.95 -7.92
N ILE A 61 20.09 -28.06 -8.37
CA ILE A 61 18.81 -28.56 -7.88
C ILE A 61 18.96 -28.92 -6.41
N LYS A 62 17.98 -28.53 -5.59
CA LYS A 62 17.92 -28.88 -4.17
C LYS A 62 16.77 -29.86 -3.94
N PRO A 63 16.99 -31.19 -4.07
CA PRO A 63 15.93 -32.19 -4.01
C PRO A 63 15.11 -32.11 -2.72
N GLU A 64 15.74 -31.84 -1.59
CA GLU A 64 15.06 -31.69 -0.30
C GLU A 64 14.05 -30.54 -0.28
N MET A 65 14.35 -29.43 -0.95
CA MET A 65 13.42 -28.29 -1.03
C MET A 65 12.23 -28.61 -1.95
N LEU A 66 12.49 -29.30 -3.06
CA LEU A 66 11.44 -29.76 -3.97
C LEU A 66 10.55 -30.81 -3.30
N LYS A 67 11.15 -31.76 -2.57
CA LYS A 67 10.44 -32.78 -1.80
C LYS A 67 9.50 -32.14 -0.79
N LYS A 68 9.97 -31.19 0.04
CA LYS A 68 9.11 -30.47 0.99
C LYS A 68 7.93 -29.77 0.33
N THR A 69 8.15 -29.15 -0.83
CA THR A 69 7.08 -28.50 -1.60
C THR A 69 6.07 -29.53 -2.10
N GLY A 70 6.55 -30.63 -2.69
CA GLY A 70 5.71 -31.73 -3.17
C GLY A 70 4.91 -32.41 -2.06
N ASP A 71 5.55 -32.67 -0.91
CA ASP A 71 4.91 -33.27 0.26
C ASP A 71 3.76 -32.40 0.78
N PHE A 72 3.98 -31.08 0.88
CA PHE A 72 2.91 -30.15 1.24
C PHE A 72 1.76 -30.17 0.23
N VAL A 73 2.04 -30.02 -1.06
CA VAL A 73 1.00 -29.98 -2.12
C VAL A 73 0.19 -31.28 -2.11
N HIS A 74 0.86 -32.42 -2.09
CA HIS A 74 0.22 -33.73 -2.08
C HIS A 74 -0.66 -33.94 -0.85
N ALA A 75 -0.16 -33.59 0.34
CA ALA A 75 -0.93 -33.69 1.58
C ALA A 75 -2.15 -32.75 1.57
N ALA A 76 -1.97 -31.49 1.15
CA ALA A 76 -3.04 -30.51 1.08
C ALA A 76 -4.14 -30.93 0.09
N VAL A 77 -3.78 -31.42 -1.10
CA VAL A 77 -4.75 -31.94 -2.08
C VAL A 77 -5.52 -33.12 -1.51
N LYS A 78 -4.84 -34.08 -0.87
CA LYS A 78 -5.51 -35.23 -0.24
C LYS A 78 -6.50 -34.81 0.83
N ILE A 79 -6.13 -33.88 1.71
CA ILE A 79 -7.01 -33.36 2.75
C ILE A 79 -8.23 -32.68 2.10
N LEU A 80 -8.01 -31.73 1.18
CA LEU A 80 -9.09 -30.98 0.56
C LEU A 80 -10.04 -31.84 -0.30
N ALA A 81 -9.53 -32.91 -0.90
CA ALA A 81 -10.35 -33.85 -1.66
C ALA A 81 -11.16 -34.82 -0.78
N SER A 82 -10.73 -35.07 0.46
CA SER A 82 -11.34 -36.06 1.36
C SER A 82 -12.29 -35.44 2.39
N GLU A 83 -12.12 -34.16 2.70
CA GLU A 83 -12.91 -33.48 3.73
C GLU A 83 -14.24 -32.97 3.16
N SER A 84 -15.34 -33.29 3.83
CA SER A 84 -16.65 -32.76 3.51
C SER A 84 -16.78 -31.31 4.02
N GLY A 85 -17.18 -30.38 3.16
CA GLY A 85 -17.48 -29.03 3.58
C GLY A 85 -17.61 -28.05 2.42
N ASP A 86 -18.22 -26.90 2.70
CA ASP A 86 -18.24 -25.80 1.76
C ASP A 86 -16.97 -24.94 1.90
N PHE A 87 -16.03 -25.16 0.99
CA PHE A 87 -14.81 -24.37 0.87
C PHE A 87 -15.01 -23.05 0.12
N PHE A 88 -16.23 -22.80 -0.33
CA PHE A 88 -16.60 -21.75 -1.25
C PHE A 88 -17.73 -20.89 -0.64
N PRO A 89 -17.40 -19.92 0.23
CA PRO A 89 -18.42 -19.15 0.96
C PRO A 89 -19.44 -18.51 0.00
N PRO A 90 -20.65 -18.13 0.45
CA PRO A 90 -21.56 -17.37 -0.40
C PRO A 90 -20.95 -16.00 -0.77
N LEU A 91 -21.44 -15.39 -1.84
CA LEU A 91 -21.06 -14.03 -2.28
C LEU A 91 -19.54 -13.85 -2.49
N ARG A 92 -18.87 -14.85 -3.05
CA ARG A 92 -17.39 -14.84 -3.15
C ARG A 92 -16.87 -13.75 -4.06
N GLN A 93 -17.56 -13.51 -5.17
CA GLN A 93 -17.18 -12.50 -6.14
C GLN A 93 -17.38 -11.10 -5.55
N GLU A 94 -18.50 -10.88 -4.86
CA GLU A 94 -18.82 -9.65 -4.15
C GLU A 94 -17.82 -9.40 -3.02
N THR A 95 -17.49 -10.45 -2.25
CA THR A 95 -16.48 -10.38 -1.18
C THR A 95 -15.09 -10.08 -1.74
N TYR A 96 -14.76 -10.66 -2.90
CA TYR A 96 -13.53 -10.32 -3.62
C TYR A 96 -13.51 -8.83 -3.99
N TYR A 97 -14.54 -8.32 -4.65
CA TYR A 97 -14.60 -6.91 -5.03
C TYR A 97 -14.59 -5.97 -3.83
N LEU A 98 -15.34 -6.28 -2.77
CA LEU A 98 -15.33 -5.51 -1.53
C LEU A 98 -13.93 -5.45 -0.92
N LYS A 99 -13.22 -6.59 -0.87
CA LYS A 99 -11.85 -6.62 -0.38
C LYS A 99 -10.94 -5.71 -1.22
N TYR A 100 -11.05 -5.77 -2.55
CA TYR A 100 -10.20 -4.99 -3.46
C TYR A 100 -10.46 -3.49 -3.40
N GLN A 101 -11.71 -3.08 -3.20
CA GLN A 101 -12.09 -1.67 -3.04
C GLN A 101 -11.54 -1.06 -1.76
N ASN A 102 -11.27 -1.88 -0.74
CA ASN A 102 -10.82 -1.45 0.58
C ASN A 102 -9.34 -1.72 0.87
N LEU A 103 -8.56 -2.20 -0.12
CA LEU A 103 -7.11 -2.38 0.04
C LEU A 103 -6.40 -1.04 0.21
N ILE A 104 -6.88 0.00 -0.47
CA ILE A 104 -6.38 1.36 -0.30
C ILE A 104 -7.42 2.14 0.50
N ASN A 105 -7.04 2.56 1.70
CA ASN A 105 -7.89 3.44 2.49
C ASN A 105 -7.61 4.90 2.11
N PHE A 106 -8.59 5.52 1.47
CA PHE A 106 -8.56 6.92 1.05
C PHE A 106 -9.11 7.87 2.12
N GLU A 107 -9.62 7.36 3.24
CA GLU A 107 -9.97 8.19 4.39
C GLU A 107 -8.70 8.81 4.99
N LEU A 108 -8.62 10.13 4.94
CA LEU A 108 -7.44 10.88 5.38
C LEU A 108 -7.43 11.05 6.90
N SER A 109 -6.88 10.07 7.60
CA SER A 109 -6.63 10.15 9.04
C SER A 109 -5.33 10.89 9.37
N HIS A 110 -5.23 11.42 10.59
CA HIS A 110 -3.97 11.98 11.06
C HIS A 110 -2.92 10.88 11.23
N LEU A 111 -1.69 11.17 10.83
CA LEU A 111 -0.59 10.20 10.87
C LEU A 111 -0.38 9.60 12.27
N SER A 112 -0.45 10.41 13.32
CA SER A 112 -0.31 9.96 14.71
C SER A 112 -1.41 8.98 15.13
N GLU A 113 -2.66 9.23 14.72
CA GLU A 113 -3.80 8.36 15.05
C GLU A 113 -3.67 6.99 14.38
N VAL A 114 -3.20 6.95 13.13
CA VAL A 114 -2.97 5.69 12.42
C VAL A 114 -1.90 4.86 13.12
N VAL A 115 -0.82 5.51 13.56
CA VAL A 115 0.27 4.84 14.29
C VAL A 115 -0.25 4.25 15.59
N GLU A 116 -1.05 5.01 16.34
CA GLU A 116 -1.62 4.60 17.62
C GLU A 116 -2.59 3.42 17.49
N HIS A 117 -3.54 3.49 16.55
CA HIS A 117 -4.60 2.49 16.43
C HIS A 117 -4.16 1.19 15.74
N HIS A 118 -3.19 1.24 14.81
CA HIS A 118 -2.82 0.07 13.99
C HIS A 118 -1.51 -0.60 14.41
N LYS A 119 -0.54 0.15 14.95
CA LYS A 119 0.77 -0.31 15.47
C LYS A 119 1.22 -1.73 15.06
N ASP A 120 0.88 -2.72 15.86
CA ASP A 120 1.36 -4.10 15.73
C ASP A 120 0.37 -5.06 15.05
N ALA A 121 -0.79 -4.56 14.61
CA ALA A 121 -1.80 -5.35 13.91
C ALA A 121 -1.22 -5.94 12.62
N LYS A 122 -1.21 -7.27 12.51
CA LYS A 122 -0.82 -8.00 11.31
C LYS A 122 -2.05 -8.55 10.63
N ASP A 123 -2.01 -8.58 9.30
CA ASP A 123 -3.14 -8.90 8.43
C ASP A 123 -4.24 -7.83 8.48
N SER A 124 -3.82 -6.57 8.38
CA SER A 124 -4.75 -5.47 8.14
C SER A 124 -5.47 -5.69 6.81
N HIS A 125 -6.78 -5.42 6.81
CA HIS A 125 -7.57 -5.39 5.57
C HIS A 125 -7.02 -4.37 4.57
N VAL A 126 -6.42 -3.29 5.11
CA VAL A 126 -5.85 -2.17 4.35
C VAL A 126 -4.36 -2.44 4.05
N ASP A 127 -4.02 -2.40 2.77
CA ASP A 127 -2.65 -2.51 2.23
C ASP A 127 -1.93 -1.17 2.26
N LEU A 128 -2.64 -0.12 1.91
CA LEU A 128 -2.13 1.24 1.83
C LEU A 128 -3.08 2.20 2.54
N GLN A 129 -2.57 2.89 3.57
CA GLN A 129 -3.28 3.95 4.27
C GLN A 129 -2.71 5.31 3.83
N LEU A 130 -3.57 6.20 3.35
CA LEU A 130 -3.20 7.61 3.20
C LEU A 130 -3.32 8.30 4.55
N SER A 131 -2.30 9.06 4.94
CA SER A 131 -2.33 9.81 6.20
C SER A 131 -1.80 11.22 6.00
N VAL A 132 -2.36 12.16 6.75
CA VAL A 132 -1.98 13.56 6.66
C VAL A 132 -1.30 14.05 7.93
N MET A 133 -0.33 14.93 7.74
CA MET A 133 0.20 15.78 8.81
C MET A 133 -0.45 17.15 8.72
N LYS A 134 -0.94 17.66 9.85
CA LYS A 134 -1.50 19.01 9.95
C LYS A 134 -0.35 20.02 10.03
N GLU A 135 -0.46 21.09 9.25
CA GLU A 135 0.38 22.28 9.41
C GLU A 135 0.06 22.95 10.76
N GLU A 136 1.08 23.33 11.51
CA GLU A 136 0.89 24.01 12.81
C GLU A 136 0.36 25.42 12.59
N GLU A 137 -0.72 25.77 13.29
CA GLU A 137 -1.31 27.11 13.21
C GLU A 137 -0.34 28.16 13.77
N GLY A 138 -0.20 29.29 13.06
CA GLY A 138 0.71 30.38 13.46
C GLY A 138 2.16 30.20 13.03
N LEU A 139 2.57 29.04 12.52
CA LEU A 139 3.89 28.88 11.87
C LEU A 139 3.81 29.16 10.37
N SER A 140 4.87 29.75 9.82
CA SER A 140 5.02 29.99 8.38
C SER A 140 6.50 29.89 7.96
N GLY A 141 6.74 29.85 6.65
CA GLY A 141 8.09 29.79 6.08
C GLY A 141 8.93 28.65 6.69
N ASP A 142 10.18 28.95 7.04
CA ASP A 142 11.14 27.98 7.58
C ASP A 142 10.69 27.36 8.91
N GLY A 143 9.99 28.11 9.76
CA GLY A 143 9.48 27.60 11.03
C GLY A 143 8.48 26.45 10.82
N LEU A 144 7.55 26.62 9.88
CA LEU A 144 6.57 25.60 9.50
C LEU A 144 7.27 24.37 8.88
N ARG A 145 8.21 24.59 7.96
CA ARG A 145 8.94 23.51 7.28
C ARG A 145 9.73 22.66 8.28
N ILE A 146 10.41 23.28 9.23
CA ILE A 146 11.17 22.58 10.27
C ILE A 146 10.24 21.76 11.17
N ASP A 147 9.09 22.32 11.56
CA ASP A 147 8.09 21.60 12.36
C ASP A 147 7.57 20.35 11.64
N ILE A 148 7.16 20.50 10.38
CA ILE A 148 6.72 19.40 9.51
C ILE A 148 7.76 18.28 9.45
N LEU A 149 9.02 18.62 9.20
CA LEU A 149 10.10 17.63 9.10
C LEU A 149 10.37 16.92 10.43
N LYS A 150 10.30 17.63 11.56
CA LYS A 150 10.46 17.03 12.90
C LYS A 150 9.33 16.05 13.20
N LYS A 151 8.08 16.46 12.96
CA LYS A 151 6.90 15.60 13.14
C LYS A 151 6.99 14.36 12.26
N PHE A 152 7.34 14.53 11.00
CA PHE A 152 7.54 13.42 10.07
C PHE A 152 8.64 12.46 10.53
N LEU A 153 9.80 12.98 10.94
CA LEU A 153 10.90 12.15 11.43
C LEU A 153 10.51 11.34 12.67
N SER A 154 9.78 11.96 13.61
CA SER A 154 9.27 11.26 14.80
C SER A 154 8.34 10.11 14.41
N ALA A 155 7.34 10.39 13.57
CA ALA A 155 6.41 9.36 13.09
C ALA A 155 7.10 8.26 12.27
N SER A 156 8.12 8.63 11.47
CA SER A 156 9.03 7.72 10.77
C SER A 156 9.63 6.68 11.70
N GLU A 157 10.20 7.12 12.81
CA GLU A 157 10.85 6.23 13.77
C GLU A 157 9.84 5.34 14.51
N GLU A 158 8.64 5.83 14.79
CA GLU A 158 7.59 5.01 15.42
C GLU A 158 7.09 3.89 14.51
N ILE A 159 6.84 4.17 13.24
CA ILE A 159 6.39 3.16 12.27
C ILE A 159 7.48 2.14 11.98
N LYS A 160 8.76 2.54 11.97
CA LYS A 160 9.88 1.59 11.86
C LYS A 160 9.91 0.59 13.02
N LYS A 161 9.52 1.03 14.22
CA LYS A 161 9.45 0.16 15.42
C LYS A 161 8.21 -0.73 15.41
N ALA A 162 7.15 -0.34 14.70
CA ALA A 162 5.90 -1.08 14.63
C ALA A 162 6.01 -2.36 13.78
N LYS A 163 5.44 -3.46 14.28
CA LYS A 163 5.46 -4.76 13.58
C LYS A 163 4.43 -4.84 12.46
N GLY A 164 3.33 -4.11 12.56
CA GLY A 164 2.20 -4.13 11.64
C GLY A 164 2.28 -3.06 10.54
N LEU A 165 3.17 -2.08 10.70
CA LEU A 165 3.24 -0.93 9.80
C LEU A 165 4.54 -0.89 8.99
N SER A 166 4.52 -0.12 7.91
CA SER A 166 5.69 0.29 7.15
C SER A 166 5.45 1.65 6.48
N TYR A 167 6.51 2.35 6.14
CA TYR A 167 6.41 3.57 5.33
C TYR A 167 6.49 3.28 3.84
N TYR A 168 5.66 3.97 3.06
CA TYR A 168 5.76 3.93 1.62
C TYR A 168 7.08 4.55 1.16
N SER A 169 7.82 3.78 0.37
CA SER A 169 9.07 4.22 -0.27
C SER A 169 9.16 3.79 -1.73
N SER A 170 8.47 2.71 -2.10
CA SER A 170 8.29 2.28 -3.49
C SER A 170 7.18 1.22 -3.58
N SER A 171 6.66 1.00 -4.78
CA SER A 171 5.73 -0.09 -5.09
C SER A 171 6.31 -1.48 -4.78
N ARG A 172 7.63 -1.65 -4.90
CA ARG A 172 8.33 -2.90 -4.54
C ARG A 172 8.25 -3.17 -3.04
N ILE A 173 8.46 -2.15 -2.21
CA ILE A 173 8.37 -2.29 -0.76
C ILE A 173 6.92 -2.53 -0.34
N LEU A 174 5.96 -1.77 -0.89
CA LEU A 174 4.53 -2.00 -0.69
C LEU A 174 4.13 -3.45 -0.96
N THR A 175 4.52 -3.99 -2.12
CA THR A 175 4.23 -5.39 -2.48
C THR A 175 4.82 -6.39 -1.48
N GLY A 176 6.03 -6.11 -0.99
CA GLY A 176 6.68 -6.94 0.03
C GLY A 176 5.99 -6.87 1.39
N ASP A 177 5.42 -5.72 1.74
CA ASP A 177 4.72 -5.49 3.00
C ASP A 177 3.32 -6.10 3.01
N ILE A 178 2.59 -6.02 1.90
CA ILE A 178 1.31 -6.70 1.71
C ILE A 178 1.44 -8.21 1.99
N ARG A 179 2.47 -8.86 1.43
CA ARG A 179 2.74 -10.28 1.64
C ARG A 179 3.02 -10.63 3.10
N LYS A 180 3.60 -9.70 3.85
CA LYS A 180 3.85 -9.85 5.30
C LYS A 180 2.62 -9.48 6.15
N GLY A 181 1.53 -9.05 5.53
CA GLY A 181 0.32 -8.59 6.20
C GLY A 181 0.51 -7.24 6.91
N LYS A 182 1.41 -6.38 6.43
CA LYS A 182 1.60 -5.03 6.97
C LYS A 182 0.74 -4.02 6.23
N THR A 183 0.28 -2.98 6.94
CA THR A 183 -0.25 -1.76 6.33
C THR A 183 0.91 -0.83 5.99
N THR A 184 1.01 -0.41 4.73
CA THR A 184 1.94 0.63 4.33
C THR A 184 1.29 2.01 4.47
N ILE A 185 1.99 2.96 5.05
CA ILE A 185 1.52 4.33 5.25
C ILE A 185 2.15 5.23 4.18
N MET A 186 1.31 5.89 3.40
CA MET A 186 1.70 6.99 2.52
C MET A 186 1.33 8.29 3.22
N ALA A 187 2.34 9.05 3.63
CA ALA A 187 2.13 10.32 4.31
C ALA A 187 2.04 11.47 3.29
N GLY A 188 1.24 12.47 3.64
CA GLY A 188 1.10 13.73 2.93
C GLY A 188 0.85 14.89 3.88
N LEU A 189 0.67 16.08 3.32
CA LEU A 189 0.34 17.30 4.05
C LEU A 189 -1.15 17.58 3.97
N LYS A 190 -1.73 18.09 5.07
CA LYS A 190 -3.03 18.78 5.03
C LYS A 190 -2.75 20.27 4.84
N GLY A 191 -2.87 20.75 3.60
CA GLY A 191 -2.49 22.09 3.19
C GLY A 191 -1.27 22.14 2.26
N ILE A 192 -0.90 23.36 1.88
CA ILE A 192 0.20 23.64 0.95
C ILE A 192 1.14 24.76 1.43
N ASN A 193 0.91 25.32 2.63
CA ASN A 193 1.64 26.51 3.07
C ASN A 193 3.14 26.25 3.20
N ALA A 194 3.55 24.99 3.40
CA ALA A 194 4.95 24.58 3.41
C ALA A 194 5.74 24.91 2.11
N PHE A 195 5.04 25.03 0.98
CA PHE A 195 5.66 25.30 -0.33
C PHE A 195 4.94 26.38 -1.15
N ARG A 196 3.96 27.06 -0.56
CA ARG A 196 3.16 28.10 -1.22
C ARG A 196 4.01 29.32 -1.57
N ASP A 197 4.87 29.75 -0.65
CA ASP A 197 5.79 30.88 -0.80
C ASP A 197 7.09 30.49 -1.53
N ASP A 198 7.55 29.24 -1.40
CA ASP A 198 8.69 28.70 -2.14
C ASP A 198 8.38 27.32 -2.75
N PRO A 199 8.02 27.29 -4.05
CA PRO A 199 7.70 26.08 -4.80
C PRO A 199 8.74 24.95 -4.74
N ARG A 200 10.01 25.27 -4.48
CA ARG A 200 11.09 24.26 -4.41
C ARG A 200 10.87 23.28 -3.26
N TRP A 201 10.17 23.71 -2.21
CA TRP A 201 9.86 22.86 -1.07
C TRP A 201 8.95 21.68 -1.40
N ALA A 202 8.10 21.77 -2.43
CA ALA A 202 7.32 20.62 -2.88
C ALA A 202 8.23 19.43 -3.24
N GLN A 203 9.36 19.69 -3.91
CA GLN A 203 10.33 18.64 -4.25
C GLN A 203 11.09 18.13 -3.02
N VAL A 204 11.42 19.02 -2.07
CA VAL A 204 12.07 18.62 -0.82
C VAL A 204 11.18 17.66 -0.04
N LEU A 205 9.90 18.00 0.13
CA LEU A 205 8.92 17.19 0.86
C LEU A 205 8.76 15.79 0.25
N VAL A 206 8.66 15.68 -1.08
CA VAL A 206 8.60 14.39 -1.78
C VAL A 206 9.86 13.57 -1.54
N LYS A 207 11.05 14.18 -1.62
CA LYS A 207 12.32 13.50 -1.34
C LYS A 207 12.45 13.02 0.11
N GLN A 208 11.75 13.67 1.05
CA GLN A 208 11.69 13.21 2.43
C GLN A 208 10.66 12.10 2.66
N GLY A 209 9.74 11.86 1.72
CA GLY A 209 8.71 10.81 1.82
C GLY A 209 7.30 11.31 2.12
N LEU A 210 7.03 12.60 1.86
CA LEU A 210 5.67 13.17 1.84
C LEU A 210 5.19 13.25 0.39
N TYR A 211 4.25 12.38 0.01
CA TYR A 211 3.94 12.12 -1.40
C TYR A 211 2.74 12.89 -1.94
N PHE A 212 1.94 13.48 -1.07
CA PHE A 212 0.79 14.26 -1.50
C PHE A 212 0.53 15.48 -0.61
N ALA A 213 -0.20 16.45 -1.15
CA ALA A 213 -0.81 17.54 -0.41
C ALA A 213 -2.33 17.49 -0.60
N PHE A 214 -3.07 17.59 0.50
CA PHE A 214 -4.52 17.59 0.52
C PHE A 214 -5.06 18.99 0.81
N VAL A 215 -5.88 19.51 -0.11
CA VAL A 215 -6.49 20.84 -0.05
C VAL A 215 -8.00 20.68 0.06
N GLU A 216 -8.56 21.04 1.21
CA GLU A 216 -10.02 20.96 1.47
C GLU A 216 -10.78 22.13 0.84
N ASP A 217 -10.21 23.34 0.91
CA ASP A 217 -10.73 24.55 0.28
C ASP A 217 -9.73 25.07 -0.76
N PRO A 218 -9.97 24.82 -2.05
CA PRO A 218 -9.08 25.21 -3.13
C PRO A 218 -9.38 26.60 -3.71
N SER A 219 -10.26 27.39 -3.08
CA SER A 219 -10.75 28.66 -3.67
C SER A 219 -9.61 29.60 -4.10
N PHE A 220 -8.49 29.62 -3.37
CA PHE A 220 -7.32 30.45 -3.69
C PHE A 220 -6.61 30.05 -5.00
N LEU A 221 -6.80 28.82 -5.49
CA LEU A 221 -6.26 28.36 -6.77
C LEU A 221 -6.96 29.03 -7.97
N PHE A 222 -8.15 29.60 -7.74
CA PHE A 222 -9.01 30.13 -8.79
C PHE A 222 -9.14 31.66 -8.66
N GLY A 223 -9.23 32.34 -9.80
CA GLY A 223 -9.64 33.73 -9.92
C GLY A 223 -10.90 33.84 -10.78
N GLU A 224 -11.28 35.06 -11.17
CA GLU A 224 -12.55 35.31 -11.88
C GLU A 224 -12.70 34.58 -13.21
N GLN A 225 -11.60 34.35 -13.94
CA GLN A 225 -11.61 33.78 -15.30
C GLN A 225 -10.89 32.42 -15.43
N GLY A 226 -10.54 31.77 -14.32
CA GLY A 226 -9.85 30.50 -14.35
C GLY A 226 -8.89 30.30 -13.18
N LEU A 227 -7.76 29.62 -13.41
CA LEU A 227 -6.71 29.52 -12.39
C LEU A 227 -6.08 30.89 -12.13
N SER A 228 -5.90 31.23 -10.86
CA SER A 228 -5.13 32.40 -10.45
C SER A 228 -3.65 32.21 -10.82
N GLU A 229 -2.86 33.29 -10.88
CA GLU A 229 -1.42 33.18 -11.12
C GLU A 229 -0.73 32.35 -10.02
N GLU A 230 -1.19 32.50 -8.78
CA GLU A 230 -0.79 31.65 -7.66
C GLU A 230 -1.15 30.18 -7.92
N GLY A 231 -2.39 29.89 -8.34
CA GLY A 231 -2.84 28.54 -8.67
C GLY A 231 -2.01 27.88 -9.77
N LYS A 232 -1.69 28.61 -10.84
CA LYS A 232 -0.81 28.11 -11.92
C LYS A 232 0.59 27.80 -11.39
N ASN A 233 1.15 28.67 -10.56
CA ASN A 233 2.49 28.46 -9.98
C ASN A 233 2.52 27.22 -9.07
N ILE A 234 1.47 27.01 -8.26
CA ILE A 234 1.33 25.85 -7.38
C ILE A 234 1.18 24.57 -8.20
N ILE A 235 0.31 24.53 -9.21
CA ILE A 235 0.13 23.36 -10.07
C ILE A 235 1.43 23.03 -10.81
N LYS A 236 2.15 24.04 -11.30
CA LYS A 236 3.48 23.86 -11.90
C LYS A 236 4.49 23.27 -10.90
N ALA A 237 4.49 23.74 -9.65
CA ALA A 237 5.34 23.22 -8.58
C ALA A 237 5.06 21.74 -8.27
N VAL A 238 3.78 21.39 -8.15
CA VAL A 238 3.30 20.02 -7.94
C VAL A 238 3.73 19.11 -9.10
N ASN A 239 3.44 19.51 -10.34
CA ASN A 239 3.82 18.79 -11.55
C ASN A 239 5.33 18.49 -11.61
N ASN A 240 6.16 19.47 -11.26
CA ASN A 240 7.62 19.36 -11.33
C ASN A 240 8.23 18.59 -10.16
N SER A 241 7.57 18.57 -8.99
CA SER A 241 8.08 17.90 -7.79
C SER A 241 7.79 16.41 -7.74
N GLY A 242 6.72 15.96 -8.40
CA GLY A 242 6.21 14.59 -8.24
C GLY A 242 5.32 14.41 -7.00
N LEU A 243 4.93 15.53 -6.37
CA LEU A 243 3.89 15.56 -5.35
C LEU A 243 2.53 15.33 -6.01
N LEU A 244 1.67 14.55 -5.40
CA LEU A 244 0.27 14.42 -5.79
C LEU A 244 -0.56 15.53 -5.11
N LEU A 245 -1.41 16.21 -5.87
CA LEU A 245 -2.35 17.20 -5.32
C LEU A 245 -3.75 16.58 -5.22
N LEU A 246 -4.21 16.37 -3.99
CA LEU A 246 -5.56 15.91 -3.70
C LEU A 246 -6.42 17.11 -3.36
N VAL A 247 -7.46 17.36 -4.16
CA VAL A 247 -8.34 18.52 -3.97
C VAL A 247 -9.77 18.06 -3.70
N LYS A 248 -10.38 18.61 -2.65
CA LYS A 248 -11.79 18.44 -2.34
C LYS A 248 -12.56 19.73 -2.64
N GLY A 249 -13.85 19.62 -2.89
CA GLY A 249 -14.74 20.78 -2.97
C GLY A 249 -14.69 21.57 -4.28
N VAL A 250 -14.03 21.05 -5.31
CA VAL A 250 -14.09 21.65 -6.65
C VAL A 250 -15.38 21.30 -7.38
N ASP A 251 -15.96 22.27 -8.08
CA ASP A 251 -17.03 22.00 -9.04
C ASP A 251 -16.49 21.44 -10.36
N GLY A 252 -17.38 21.01 -11.27
CA GLY A 252 -16.98 20.42 -12.55
C GLY A 252 -16.24 21.38 -13.48
N SER A 253 -16.41 22.70 -13.35
CA SER A 253 -15.69 23.70 -14.14
C SER A 253 -14.26 23.89 -13.61
N GLN A 254 -14.12 23.96 -12.29
CA GLN A 254 -12.84 24.02 -11.58
C GLN A 254 -12.02 22.75 -11.79
N ALA A 255 -12.64 21.58 -11.72
CA ALA A 255 -11.99 20.30 -11.99
C ALA A 255 -11.43 20.25 -13.43
N LYS A 256 -12.18 20.72 -14.43
CA LYS A 256 -11.69 20.82 -15.82
C LYS A 256 -10.47 21.74 -15.94
N LEU A 257 -10.45 22.86 -15.21
CA LEU A 257 -9.32 23.78 -15.20
C LEU A 257 -8.06 23.13 -14.60
N LEU A 258 -8.21 22.46 -13.46
CA LEU A 258 -7.11 21.72 -12.82
C LEU A 258 -6.57 20.62 -13.73
N LEU A 259 -7.45 19.81 -14.33
CA LEU A 259 -7.06 18.72 -15.23
C LEU A 259 -6.41 19.22 -16.53
N LYS A 260 -6.77 20.41 -17.01
CA LYS A 260 -6.16 21.02 -18.20
C LYS A 260 -4.72 21.49 -17.92
N GLU A 261 -4.45 22.00 -16.73
CA GLU A 261 -3.13 22.52 -16.34
C GLU A 261 -2.22 21.44 -15.75
N SER A 262 -2.80 20.41 -15.12
CA SER A 262 -2.05 19.28 -14.58
C SER A 262 -1.45 18.43 -15.71
N LYS A 263 -0.15 18.17 -15.63
CA LYS A 263 0.56 17.29 -16.57
C LYS A 263 0.71 15.88 -16.03
N LYS A 264 0.26 15.65 -14.80
CA LYS A 264 0.30 14.38 -14.10
C LYS A 264 -1.11 14.03 -13.59
N PRO A 265 -1.43 12.73 -13.50
CA PRO A 265 -2.68 12.28 -12.90
C PRO A 265 -2.90 12.87 -11.50
#